data_AF-A0A2S4W1B3-F1
#
_entry.id   AF-A0A2S4W1B3-F1
#
_cell.length_a   1.000
_cell.length_b   1.000
_cell.length_c   1.000
_cell.angle_alpha   90.00
_cell.angle_beta   90.00
_cell.angle_gamma   90.00
#
_symmetry.space_group_name_H-M   'P 1'
#
loop_
_entity.id
_entity.type
_entity.pdbx_description
1 polymer ?
#
loop_
_entity_poly.entity_id
_entity_poly.type
_entity_poly.pdbx_seq_one_letter_code
_entity_poly.pdbx_strand_id
1 'polypeptide(L)'
;MPVFQMSVDRWVSIYNASRKRKDKRTELPTSCSPNFSYSTPAHFNSTNHIVNVPKEDIQFILENDYPDRNVMFTHTPDWFHQLATSVMTHFNYDFLNILPGGVWPIFYQMLPFIQANIPVNYESLHSVNS
;
A
#
# COMPACT_ATOMS: atom_id res chain seq x y z
N MET A 1 0.67 2.50 -11.04
CA MET A 1 0.25 1.32 -11.82
C MET A 1 -1.27 1.32 -12.04
N PRO A 2 -1.78 1.17 -13.28
CA PRO A 2 -3.22 1.25 -13.58
C PRO A 2 -4.04 0.14 -12.92
N VAL A 3 -3.47 -1.06 -12.77
CA VAL A 3 -4.16 -2.25 -12.24
C VAL A 3 -4.47 -2.12 -10.74
N PHE A 4 -3.56 -1.50 -9.98
CA PHE A 4 -3.80 -1.17 -8.57
C PHE A 4 -4.91 -0.14 -8.43
N GLN A 5 -4.87 0.92 -9.24
CA GLN A 5 -5.92 1.94 -9.23
C GLN A 5 -7.28 1.34 -9.59
N MET A 6 -7.37 0.49 -10.61
CA MET A 6 -8.61 -0.22 -10.96
C MET A 6 -9.11 -1.12 -9.84
N SER A 7 -8.23 -1.81 -9.11
CA SER A 7 -8.61 -2.67 -7.99
C SER A 7 -9.11 -1.86 -6.80
N VAL A 8 -8.49 -0.72 -6.53
CA VAL A 8 -8.92 0.25 -5.51
C VAL A 8 -10.24 0.90 -5.90
N ASP A 9 -10.39 1.37 -7.13
CA ASP A 9 -11.64 1.98 -7.63
C ASP A 9 -12.79 0.97 -7.61
N ARG A 10 -12.50 -0.29 -7.97
CA ARG A 10 -13.46 -1.39 -7.87
C ARG A 10 -13.82 -1.69 -6.41
N TRP A 11 -12.85 -1.70 -5.50
CA TRP A 11 -13.12 -1.87 -4.08
C TRP A 11 -13.95 -0.71 -3.51
N VAL A 12 -13.63 0.54 -3.86
CA VAL A 12 -14.37 1.75 -3.45
C VAL A 12 -15.81 1.70 -3.95
N SER A 13 -16.01 1.32 -5.22
CA SER A 13 -17.36 1.21 -5.80
C SER A 13 -18.18 0.10 -5.13
N ILE A 14 -17.59 -1.07 -4.86
CA ILE A 14 -18.27 -2.17 -4.15
C ILE A 14 -18.57 -1.77 -2.70
N TYR A 15 -17.61 -1.15 -2.00
CA TYR A 15 -17.76 -0.72 -0.62
C TYR A 15 -18.87 0.33 -0.48
N ASN A 16 -18.88 1.35 -1.34
CA ASN A 16 -19.88 2.41 -1.33
C ASN A 16 -21.26 1.94 -1.84
N ALA A 17 -21.31 0.99 -2.79
CA ALA A 17 -22.56 0.42 -3.27
C ALA A 17 -23.18 -0.56 -2.26
N SER A 18 -22.35 -1.20 -1.43
CA SER A 18 -22.85 -2.06 -0.36
C SER A 18 -23.48 -1.22 0.74
N ARG A 19 -24.82 -1.27 0.85
CA ARG A 19 -25.51 -0.83 2.08
C ARG A 19 -25.16 -1.81 3.20
N LYS A 20 -23.99 -1.62 3.81
CA LYS A 20 -23.57 -2.39 4.98
C LYS A 20 -24.54 -2.05 6.12
N ARG A 21 -25.16 -3.08 6.72
CA ARG A 21 -25.93 -2.91 7.96
C ARG A 21 -24.98 -2.30 8.99
N LYS A 22 -25.43 -1.25 9.69
CA LYS A 22 -24.65 -0.54 10.71
C LYS A 22 -24.12 -1.54 11.73
N ASP A 23 -22.80 -1.69 11.77
CA ASP A 23 -22.12 -2.58 12.71
C ASP A 23 -21.64 -1.76 13.91
N LYS A 24 -22.41 -1.80 15.00
CA LYS A 24 -22.20 -1.02 16.24
C LYS A 24 -20.80 -1.15 16.84
N ARG A 25 -20.03 -2.19 16.49
CA ARG A 25 -18.67 -2.42 17.01
C ARG A 25 -17.59 -1.62 16.29
N THR A 26 -17.87 -1.12 15.09
CA THR A 26 -16.92 -0.39 14.24
C THR A 26 -17.38 1.02 13.90
N GLU A 27 -18.48 1.47 14.53
CA GLU A 27 -18.96 2.82 14.37
C GLU A 27 -17.91 3.79 14.93
N LEU A 28 -17.40 4.67 14.06
CA LEU A 28 -16.91 5.96 14.53
C LEU A 28 -18.05 6.61 15.34
N PRO A 29 -17.77 7.36 16.42
CA PRO A 29 -18.78 7.86 17.37
C PRO A 29 -19.99 8.58 16.75
N THR A 30 -19.84 9.06 15.52
CA THR A 30 -20.84 9.83 14.78
C THR A 30 -21.65 9.01 13.77
N SER A 31 -21.43 7.69 13.64
CA SER A 31 -22.19 6.82 12.72
C SER A 31 -22.15 7.34 11.26
N CYS A 32 -21.13 8.12 10.94
CA CYS A 32 -21.02 8.96 9.76
C CYS A 32 -20.07 8.33 8.76
N SER A 33 -20.47 8.20 7.50
CA SER A 33 -19.55 7.73 6.46
C SER A 33 -18.43 8.77 6.27
N PRO A 34 -17.19 8.35 5.98
CA PRO A 34 -16.08 9.29 5.77
C PRO A 34 -16.42 10.35 4.71
N ASN A 35 -17.10 9.92 3.63
CA ASN A 35 -17.55 10.82 2.57
C ASN A 35 -18.53 11.88 3.07
N PHE A 36 -19.46 11.53 3.97
CA PHE A 36 -20.37 12.51 4.57
C PHE A 36 -19.61 13.49 5.47
N SER A 37 -18.67 13.01 6.30
CA SER A 37 -17.84 13.89 7.14
C SER A 37 -17.06 14.93 6.32
N TYR A 38 -16.47 14.54 5.19
CA TYR A 38 -15.71 15.45 4.33
C TYR A 38 -16.57 16.36 3.45
N SER A 39 -17.75 15.90 3.03
CA SER A 39 -18.65 16.66 2.15
C SER A 39 -19.58 17.62 2.88
N THR A 40 -19.91 17.36 4.15
CA THR A 40 -20.81 18.21 4.95
C THR A 40 -20.20 18.61 6.31
N PRO A 41 -19.08 19.36 6.32
CA PRO A 41 -18.43 19.77 7.58
C PRO A 41 -19.29 20.73 8.41
N ALA A 42 -20.19 21.48 7.77
CA ALA A 42 -21.18 22.33 8.43
C ALA A 42 -22.11 21.54 9.37
N HIS A 43 -22.37 20.25 9.08
CA HIS A 43 -23.16 19.37 9.96
C HIS A 43 -22.47 19.12 11.32
N PHE A 44 -21.16 19.38 11.41
CA PHE A 44 -20.36 19.19 12.61
C PHE A 44 -19.85 20.52 13.20
N ASN A 45 -20.46 21.65 12.83
CA ASN A 45 -19.96 22.99 13.16
C ASN A 45 -18.48 23.21 12.80
N SER A 46 -18.02 22.53 11.73
CA SER A 46 -16.66 22.57 11.23
C SER A 46 -16.62 23.20 9.84
N THR A 47 -15.46 23.71 9.46
CA THR A 47 -15.19 24.26 8.13
C THR A 47 -14.31 23.32 7.32
N ASN A 48 -14.61 23.20 6.03
CA ASN A 48 -13.76 22.41 5.14
C ASN A 48 -12.42 23.12 4.96
N HIS A 49 -11.33 22.51 5.42
CA HIS A 49 -9.97 23.00 5.16
C HIS A 49 -9.25 22.15 4.10
N ILE A 50 -9.98 21.32 3.34
CA ILE A 50 -9.41 20.61 2.20
C ILE A 50 -8.94 21.66 1.19
N VAL A 51 -7.62 21.74 1.01
CA VAL A 51 -7.00 22.57 -0.02
C VAL A 51 -7.09 21.80 -1.32
N ASN A 52 -7.80 22.36 -2.29
CA ASN A 52 -7.79 21.85 -3.66
C ASN A 52 -6.43 22.19 -4.28
N VAL A 53 -5.55 21.21 -4.31
CA VAL A 53 -4.26 21.35 -5.01
C VAL A 53 -4.52 21.20 -6.51
N PRO A 54 -4.13 22.19 -7.34
CA PRO A 54 -4.18 22.08 -8.80
C PRO A 54 -3.45 20.84 -9.28
N LYS A 55 -3.98 20.18 -10.32
CA LYS A 55 -3.35 18.96 -10.86
C LYS A 55 -2.01 19.26 -11.51
N GLU A 56 -1.88 20.48 -12.00
CA GLU A 56 -0.69 21.03 -12.65
C GLU A 56 0.47 21.10 -11.66
N ASP A 57 0.21 21.52 -10.43
CA ASP A 57 1.22 21.61 -9.36
C ASP A 57 1.68 20.22 -8.92
N ILE A 58 0.74 19.27 -8.81
CA ILE A 58 1.06 17.87 -8.51
C ILE A 58 1.93 17.28 -9.62
N GLN A 59 1.57 17.52 -10.88
CA GLN A 59 2.33 17.01 -12.02
C GLN A 59 3.73 17.63 -12.08
N PHE A 60 3.85 18.93 -11.80
CA PHE A 60 5.13 19.62 -11.72
C PHE A 60 6.04 19.03 -10.64
N ILE A 61 5.52 18.77 -9.44
CA ILE A 61 6.28 18.13 -8.35
C ILE A 61 6.70 16.72 -8.76
N LEU A 62 5.78 15.94 -9.36
CA LEU A 62 6.08 14.57 -9.79
C LEU A 62 7.12 14.52 -10.91
N GLU A 63 7.17 15.52 -11.79
CA GLU A 63 8.13 15.55 -12.90
C GLU A 63 9.52 16.05 -12.46
N ASN A 64 9.58 17.04 -11.56
CA ASN A 64 10.85 17.62 -11.14
C ASN A 64 11.50 16.89 -9.97
N ASP A 65 10.72 16.55 -8.95
CA ASP A 65 11.28 16.00 -7.70
C ASP A 65 11.33 14.47 -7.74
N TYR A 66 10.48 13.85 -8.56
CA TYR A 66 10.36 12.39 -8.66
C TYR A 66 10.39 11.88 -10.11
N PRO A 67 11.46 12.19 -10.87
CA PRO A 67 11.55 11.84 -12.29
C PRO A 67 11.50 10.33 -12.53
N ASP A 68 12.02 9.52 -11.61
CA ASP A 68 11.86 8.06 -11.62
C ASP A 68 10.75 7.63 -10.66
N ARG A 69 9.53 7.58 -11.20
CA ARG A 69 8.34 7.18 -10.45
C ARG A 69 8.39 5.73 -9.97
N ASN A 70 9.22 4.87 -10.58
CA ASN A 70 9.30 3.47 -10.16
C ASN A 70 10.04 3.35 -8.82
N VAL A 71 11.04 4.20 -8.59
CA VAL A 71 11.82 4.24 -7.33
C VAL A 71 10.97 4.72 -6.15
N MET A 72 9.95 5.56 -6.37
CA MET A 72 9.03 5.96 -5.30
C MET A 72 8.27 4.77 -4.68
N PHE A 73 8.09 3.69 -5.44
CA PHE A 73 7.34 2.51 -5.00
C PHE A 73 8.25 1.33 -4.60
N THR A 74 9.58 1.47 -4.75
CA THR A 74 10.54 0.49 -4.23
C THR A 74 10.79 0.77 -2.74
N HIS A 75 9.95 0.18 -1.89
CA HIS A 75 10.13 0.22 -0.43
C HIS A 75 11.14 -0.81 0.10
N THR A 76 11.67 -1.66 -0.79
CA THR A 76 12.67 -2.67 -0.46
C THR A 76 14.00 -2.32 -1.13
N PRO A 77 15.15 -2.49 -0.44
CA PRO A 77 16.45 -2.37 -1.07
C PRO A 77 16.57 -3.25 -2.32
N ASP A 78 17.30 -2.79 -3.34
CA ASP A 78 17.46 -3.51 -4.61
C ASP A 78 17.98 -4.93 -4.42
N TRP A 79 18.94 -5.12 -3.50
CA TRP A 79 19.50 -6.44 -3.19
C TRP A 79 18.43 -7.40 -2.68
N PHE A 80 17.46 -6.90 -1.88
CA PHE A 80 16.38 -7.71 -1.34
C PHE A 80 15.37 -8.04 -2.43
N HIS A 81 15.06 -7.08 -3.30
CA HIS A 81 14.17 -7.30 -4.44
C HIS A 81 14.73 -8.37 -5.40
N GLN A 82 16.02 -8.32 -5.69
CA GLN A 82 16.71 -9.31 -6.51
C GLN A 82 16.70 -10.70 -5.85
N LEU A 83 17.01 -10.76 -4.54
CA LEU A 83 16.97 -12.01 -3.77
C LEU A 83 15.56 -12.62 -3.76
N ALA A 84 14.54 -11.82 -3.44
CA ALA A 84 13.15 -12.27 -3.44
C ALA A 84 12.72 -12.77 -4.83
N THR A 85 13.11 -12.09 -5.90
CA THR A 85 12.83 -12.50 -7.29
C THR A 85 13.53 -13.82 -7.64
N SER A 86 14.79 -13.99 -7.24
CA SER A 86 15.53 -15.24 -7.43
C SER A 86 14.89 -16.40 -6.66
N VAL A 87 14.39 -16.16 -5.46
CA VAL A 87 13.72 -17.21 -4.67
C VAL A 87 12.34 -17.53 -5.27
N MET A 88 11.56 -16.55 -5.71
CA MET A 88 10.28 -16.79 -6.38
C MET A 88 10.44 -17.61 -7.67
N THR A 89 11.46 -17.29 -8.48
CA THR A 89 11.77 -18.05 -9.69
C THR A 89 12.23 -19.47 -9.39
N HIS A 90 13.01 -19.69 -8.31
CA HIS A 90 13.38 -21.03 -7.86
C HIS A 90 12.17 -21.89 -7.51
N PHE A 91 11.15 -21.31 -6.88
CA PHE A 91 9.90 -21.99 -6.56
C PHE A 91 8.86 -21.98 -7.69
N ASN A 92 9.21 -21.42 -8.85
CA ASN A 92 8.32 -21.26 -10.00
C ASN A 92 7.01 -20.53 -9.66
N TYR A 93 7.08 -19.54 -8.75
CA TYR A 93 5.96 -18.66 -8.43
C TYR A 93 5.94 -17.45 -9.35
N ASP A 94 4.79 -17.20 -9.97
CA ASP A 94 4.51 -15.95 -10.67
C ASP A 94 3.65 -15.06 -9.76
N PHE A 95 4.21 -13.93 -9.35
CA PHE A 95 3.55 -12.95 -8.48
C PHE A 95 2.18 -12.51 -9.02
N LEU A 96 2.01 -12.45 -10.35
CA LEU A 96 0.74 -12.05 -10.98
C LEU A 96 -0.37 -13.10 -10.84
N ASN A 97 0.00 -14.36 -10.56
CA ASN A 97 -0.92 -15.49 -10.43
C ASN A 97 -1.16 -15.88 -8.96
N ILE A 98 -0.55 -15.17 -8.00
CA ILE A 98 -0.77 -15.41 -6.57
C ILE A 98 -2.08 -14.74 -6.14
N LEU A 99 -3.04 -15.55 -5.68
CA LEU A 99 -4.24 -15.05 -5.02
C LEU A 99 -3.86 -14.27 -3.76
N PRO A 100 -4.57 -13.19 -3.39
CA PRO A 100 -4.24 -12.40 -2.18
C PRO A 100 -4.11 -13.22 -0.89
N GLY A 101 -4.84 -14.34 -0.76
CA GLY A 101 -4.74 -15.25 0.39
C GLY A 101 -3.53 -16.21 0.35
N GLY A 102 -2.87 -16.36 -0.80
CA GLY A 102 -1.70 -17.22 -1.00
C GLY A 102 -0.36 -16.53 -0.77
N VAL A 103 -0.36 -15.20 -0.59
CA VAL A 103 0.86 -14.42 -0.39
C VAL A 103 1.61 -14.84 0.88
N TRP A 104 0.92 -15.01 2.00
CA TRP A 104 1.56 -15.36 3.28
C TRP A 104 2.15 -16.77 3.31
N PRO A 105 1.45 -17.84 2.84
CA PRO A 105 2.05 -19.17 2.73
C PRO A 105 3.32 -19.20 1.87
N ILE A 106 3.31 -18.52 0.72
CA ILE A 106 4.48 -18.43 -0.16
C ILE A 106 5.61 -17.68 0.54
N PHE A 107 5.31 -16.56 1.19
CA PHE A 107 6.30 -15.81 1.96
C PHE A 107 6.97 -16.67 3.05
N TYR A 108 6.19 -17.47 3.80
CA TYR A 108 6.75 -18.37 4.81
C TYR A 108 7.67 -19.45 4.21
N GLN A 109 7.37 -19.94 3.01
CA GLN A 109 8.22 -20.91 2.31
C GLN A 109 9.52 -20.28 1.81
N MET A 110 9.47 -19.02 1.38
CA MET A 110 10.64 -18.28 0.90
C MET A 110 11.56 -17.82 2.04
N LEU A 111 11.01 -17.59 3.24
CA LEU A 111 11.70 -17.02 4.40
C LEU A 111 13.05 -17.70 4.75
N PRO A 112 13.18 -19.03 4.86
CA PRO A 112 14.47 -19.66 5.16
C PRO A 112 15.53 -19.42 4.08
N PHE A 113 15.14 -19.33 2.81
CA PHE A 113 16.05 -19.05 1.70
C PHE A 113 16.52 -17.61 1.70
N ILE A 114 15.62 -16.68 2.04
CA ILE A 114 15.96 -15.27 2.21
C ILE A 114 16.97 -15.14 3.35
N GLN A 115 16.69 -15.74 4.52
CA GLN A 115 17.57 -15.69 5.70
C GLN A 115 18.97 -16.23 5.43
N ALA A 116 19.09 -17.35 4.71
CA ALA A 116 20.38 -17.95 4.37
C ALA A 116 21.23 -17.08 3.42
N ASN A 117 20.61 -16.11 2.74
CA ASN A 117 21.26 -15.26 1.72
C ASN A 117 21.21 -13.77 2.08
N ILE A 118 20.96 -13.43 3.35
CA ILE A 118 21.06 -12.04 3.81
C ILE A 118 22.52 -11.60 3.72
N PRO A 119 22.82 -10.43 3.10
CA PRO A 119 24.19 -9.93 3.03
C PRO A 119 24.70 -9.58 4.43
N VAL A 120 25.92 -10.01 4.76
CA VAL A 120 26.56 -9.87 6.08
C VAL A 120 26.59 -8.42 6.60
N ASN A 121 26.65 -7.43 5.69
CA ASN A 121 26.64 -6.00 6.04
C ASN A 121 25.27 -5.47 6.54
N TYR A 122 24.18 -6.23 6.37
CA TYR A 122 22.84 -5.83 6.81
C TYR A 122 22.62 -6.11 8.31
N GLU A 123 23.16 -7.21 8.83
CA GLU A 123 23.03 -7.56 10.26
C GLU A 123 23.85 -6.62 11.17
N SER A 124 25.01 -6.16 10.68
CA SER A 124 25.87 -5.24 11.41
C SER A 124 25.23 -3.86 11.68
N LEU A 125 24.32 -3.40 10.83
CA LEU A 125 23.61 -2.11 10.98
C LEU A 125 22.59 -2.10 12.12
N HIS A 126 22.06 -3.27 12.50
CA HIS A 126 21.08 -3.41 13.57
C HIS A 126 21.67 -3.92 14.90
N SER A 127 22.92 -4.41 14.90
CA SER A 127 23.63 -4.86 16.11
C SER A 127 24.19 -3.73 17.00
N VAL A 128 24.14 -2.48 16.54
CA VAL A 128 24.74 -1.33 17.26
C VAL A 128 23.80 -0.68 18.29
N ASN A 129 22.52 -1.07 18.33
CA ASN A 129 21.54 -0.51 19.27
C ASN A 129 20.97 -1.58 20.23
N SER A 130 21.82 -2.24 21.01
CA SER A 130 21.42 -3.02 22.19
C SER A 130 22.42 -2.82 23.32
#